data_AF-A0A4Q2SBA7-F1
#
_entry.id   AF-A0A4Q2SBA7-F1
#
_cell.length_a   1.000
_cell.length_b   1.000
_cell.length_c   1.000
_cell.angle_alpha   90.00
_cell.angle_beta   90.00
_cell.angle_gamma   90.00
#
_symmetry.space_group_name_H-M   'P 1'
#
loop_
_entity.id
_entity.type
_entity.pdbx_description
1 polymer ?
#
loop_
_entity_poly.entity_id
_entity_poly.type
_entity_poly.pdbx_seq_one_letter_code
_entity_poly.pdbx_strand_id
1 'polypeptide(L)'
;MRITVECGGFTRAADACLTANHTSAVLTESLATRLAGCAGMAGDDATSGGFSRAYDGAAAEALAAMADLTHAFTGAGRLLAATGDNHVRAESAAAGRPRTLGYAGGSLDDDAYVRVQPASPPSSLGAQEPSLGVVDRWILDQVEGFAWPSADVGRLRATASAWRRAAASTAGLADHVDAAVALVEQQRSPEVPLAVDALGELTTVIGDTAWQLSELATACEEYAESVDAARDRTRALLAEVGQMVVEGAAISVVVAGLSGGFGGGVAMAAAAARVRAQAPRFFTLLTALRAGAAAAAARIERVVDELAALRARLEKFVRVPARDEVGSVKHPLGWGGRARTPGRPKPEVEDQKLGNYVDQLFKGVDNPQRIGDGTTMDAIRHELRTGDSVHGRRHIIKGEETLRGLDKWLRHNSDADPSDHRIAQQIADELREALQS
;
A
#
# COMPACT_ATOMS: atom_id res chain seq x y z
N MET A 1 21.28 31.34 -6.14
CA MET A 1 21.68 30.06 -5.53
C MET A 1 22.47 29.28 -6.56
N ARG A 2 23.67 28.78 -6.24
CA ARG A 2 24.47 27.95 -7.15
C ARG A 2 23.96 26.52 -7.06
N ILE A 3 23.36 26.02 -8.14
CA ILE A 3 22.90 24.63 -8.24
C ILE A 3 24.11 23.75 -8.50
N THR A 4 24.24 22.65 -7.76
CA THR A 4 25.30 21.66 -7.95
C THR A 4 24.72 20.30 -7.60
N VAL A 5 24.49 19.49 -8.62
CA VAL A 5 23.95 18.14 -8.49
C VAL A 5 25.02 17.20 -9.03
N GLU A 6 25.46 16.24 -8.21
CA GLU A 6 26.32 15.17 -8.70
C GLU A 6 25.50 14.27 -9.62
N CYS A 7 26.01 14.02 -10.83
CA CYS A 7 25.36 13.11 -11.78
C CYS A 7 25.14 11.74 -11.11
N GLY A 8 23.87 11.42 -10.81
CA GLY A 8 23.45 10.14 -10.23
C GLY A 8 23.05 10.16 -8.74
N GLY A 9 23.11 11.28 -8.02
CA GLY A 9 22.64 11.35 -6.61
C GLY A 9 21.16 10.97 -6.45
N PHE A 10 20.28 11.60 -7.24
CA PHE A 10 18.85 11.28 -7.28
C PHE A 10 18.56 9.88 -7.84
N THR A 11 19.33 9.41 -8.82
CA THR A 11 19.20 8.04 -9.36
C THR A 11 19.52 6.99 -8.30
N ARG A 12 20.61 7.15 -7.55
CA ARG A 12 20.95 6.25 -6.44
C ARG A 12 19.91 6.28 -5.31
N ALA A 13 19.31 7.45 -5.06
CA ALA A 13 18.21 7.56 -4.11
C ALA A 13 16.96 6.81 -4.60
N ALA A 14 16.67 6.86 -5.91
CA ALA A 14 15.62 6.06 -6.52
C ALA A 14 15.88 4.55 -6.43
N ASP A 15 17.14 4.11 -6.58
CA ASP A 15 17.54 2.71 -6.39
C ASP A 15 17.34 2.23 -4.94
N ALA A 16 17.55 3.11 -3.95
CA ALA A 16 17.25 2.80 -2.55
C ALA A 16 15.73 2.60 -2.34
N CYS A 17 14.88 3.45 -2.94
CA CYS A 17 13.43 3.25 -2.94
C CYS A 17 13.00 1.98 -3.69
N LEU A 18 13.68 1.61 -4.78
CA LEU A 18 13.45 0.36 -5.51
C LEU A 18 13.76 -0.86 -4.62
N THR A 19 14.88 -0.83 -3.91
CA THR A 19 15.26 -1.89 -2.96
C THR A 19 14.24 -2.00 -1.82
N ALA A 20 13.75 -0.87 -1.31
CA ALA A 20 12.69 -0.82 -0.30
C ALA A 20 11.37 -1.41 -0.84
N ASN A 21 10.99 -1.11 -2.09
CA ASN A 21 9.82 -1.68 -2.75
C ASN A 21 9.91 -3.20 -2.84
N HIS A 22 11.02 -3.76 -3.34
CA HIS A 22 11.21 -5.21 -3.44
C HIS A 22 11.19 -5.88 -2.06
N THR A 23 11.85 -5.28 -1.08
CA THR A 23 11.87 -5.79 0.30
C THR A 23 10.45 -5.77 0.89
N SER A 24 9.73 -4.65 0.77
CA SER A 24 8.35 -4.50 1.25
C SER A 24 7.38 -5.49 0.60
N ALA A 25 7.55 -5.76 -0.70
CA ALA A 25 6.75 -6.75 -1.41
C ALA A 25 6.93 -8.17 -0.82
N VAL A 26 8.18 -8.60 -0.63
CA VAL A 26 8.51 -9.89 0.00
C VAL A 26 7.96 -9.97 1.42
N LEU A 27 8.09 -8.89 2.20
CA LEU A 27 7.55 -8.84 3.56
C LEU A 27 6.02 -9.00 3.57
N THR A 28 5.32 -8.34 2.64
CA THR A 28 3.86 -8.38 2.52
C THR A 28 3.38 -9.79 2.18
N GLU A 29 3.98 -10.45 1.18
CA GLU A 29 3.63 -11.82 0.80
C GLU A 29 3.96 -12.84 1.90
N SER A 30 5.11 -12.66 2.56
CA SER A 30 5.55 -13.52 3.66
C SER A 30 4.62 -13.40 4.87
N LEU A 31 4.13 -12.19 5.17
CA LEU A 31 3.12 -11.96 6.19
C LEU A 31 1.80 -12.60 5.80
N ALA A 32 1.28 -12.37 4.59
CA ALA A 32 0.02 -12.99 4.12
C ALA A 32 0.06 -14.53 4.23
N THR A 33 1.18 -15.15 3.85
CA THR A 33 1.40 -16.59 3.97
C THR A 33 1.38 -17.05 5.43
N ARG A 34 2.02 -16.31 6.35
CA ARG A 34 1.99 -16.64 7.79
C ARG A 34 0.60 -16.50 8.38
N LEU A 35 -0.16 -15.48 7.96
CA LEU A 35 -1.53 -15.25 8.43
C LEU A 35 -2.50 -16.31 7.91
N ALA A 36 -2.20 -17.04 6.84
CA ALA A 36 -2.99 -18.22 6.47
C ALA A 36 -3.05 -19.27 7.62
N GLY A 37 -2.02 -19.31 8.47
CA GLY A 37 -1.97 -20.17 9.66
C GLY A 37 -2.82 -19.69 10.84
N CYS A 38 -3.47 -18.52 10.78
CA CYS A 38 -4.31 -18.00 11.86
C CYS A 38 -5.76 -18.50 11.81
N ALA A 39 -6.15 -19.22 10.76
CA ALA A 39 -7.51 -19.71 10.56
C ALA A 39 -8.03 -20.43 11.81
N GLY A 40 -9.23 -20.09 12.31
CA GLY A 40 -9.81 -20.77 13.46
C GLY A 40 -9.02 -20.71 14.77
N MET A 41 -8.27 -19.63 15.02
CA MET A 41 -7.53 -19.46 16.28
C MET A 41 -8.38 -18.88 17.42
N ALA A 42 -9.46 -18.15 17.10
CA ALA A 42 -10.18 -17.32 18.05
C ALA A 42 -11.18 -18.09 18.95
N GLY A 43 -11.49 -19.34 18.62
CA GLY A 43 -12.61 -20.06 19.22
C GLY A 43 -13.91 -19.89 18.43
N ASP A 44 -14.94 -20.60 18.87
CA ASP A 44 -16.31 -20.56 18.34
C ASP A 44 -17.35 -20.33 19.45
N ASP A 45 -16.90 -20.08 20.68
CA ASP A 45 -17.75 -19.85 21.82
C ASP A 45 -18.29 -18.40 21.87
N ALA A 46 -19.27 -18.16 22.74
CA ALA A 46 -19.95 -16.87 22.88
C ALA A 46 -19.05 -15.68 23.29
N THR A 47 -17.76 -15.92 23.62
CA THR A 47 -16.78 -14.88 23.97
C THR A 47 -15.85 -14.52 22.80
N SER A 48 -15.77 -15.36 21.77
CA SER A 48 -14.84 -15.24 20.64
C SER A 48 -15.30 -14.30 19.51
N GLY A 49 -16.61 -14.07 19.39
CA GLY A 49 -17.20 -13.38 18.24
C GLY A 49 -16.78 -11.91 18.07
N GLY A 50 -16.54 -11.20 19.19
CA GLY A 50 -16.06 -9.81 19.14
C GLY A 50 -14.62 -9.72 18.67
N PHE A 51 -13.74 -10.51 19.28
CA PHE A 51 -12.32 -10.58 18.92
C PHE A 51 -12.13 -11.02 17.47
N SER A 52 -12.79 -12.09 17.03
CA SER A 52 -12.62 -12.63 15.66
C SER A 52 -13.00 -11.62 14.59
N ARG A 53 -14.14 -10.93 14.74
CA ARG A 53 -14.56 -9.87 13.79
C ARG A 53 -13.56 -8.71 13.74
N ALA A 54 -13.10 -8.24 14.89
CA ALA A 54 -12.12 -7.15 14.95
C ALA A 54 -10.79 -7.59 14.31
N TYR A 55 -10.29 -8.78 14.68
CA TYR A 55 -9.04 -9.32 14.16
C TYR A 55 -9.07 -9.54 12.65
N ASP A 56 -10.13 -10.15 12.12
CA ASP A 56 -10.26 -10.44 10.69
C ASP A 56 -10.24 -9.14 9.85
N GLY A 57 -10.94 -8.10 10.32
CA GLY A 57 -10.91 -6.78 9.70
C GLY A 57 -9.52 -6.14 9.75
N ALA A 58 -8.88 -6.15 10.91
CA ALA A 58 -7.56 -5.54 11.09
C ALA A 58 -6.43 -6.26 10.36
N ALA A 59 -6.48 -7.59 10.26
CA ALA A 59 -5.50 -8.36 9.51
C ALA A 59 -5.56 -8.03 8.01
N ALA A 60 -6.76 -7.84 7.46
CA ALA A 60 -6.95 -7.38 6.09
C ALA A 60 -6.47 -5.93 5.88
N GLU A 61 -6.83 -5.03 6.80
CA GLU A 61 -6.43 -3.61 6.74
C GLU A 61 -4.91 -3.43 6.83
N ALA A 62 -4.25 -4.19 7.71
CA ALA A 62 -2.80 -4.18 7.86
C ALA A 62 -2.07 -4.67 6.60
N LEU A 63 -2.58 -5.72 5.94
CA LEU A 63 -2.03 -6.18 4.66
C LEU A 63 -2.24 -5.14 3.54
N ALA A 64 -3.37 -4.44 3.53
CA ALA A 64 -3.61 -3.34 2.61
C ALA A 64 -2.64 -2.17 2.86
N ALA A 65 -2.38 -1.80 4.12
CA ALA A 65 -1.40 -0.77 4.48
C ALA A 65 0.03 -1.15 4.03
N MET A 66 0.43 -2.41 4.18
CA MET A 66 1.71 -2.92 3.69
C MET A 66 1.81 -2.90 2.15
N ALA A 67 0.70 -3.19 1.46
CA ALA A 67 0.64 -3.06 0.00
C ALA A 67 0.76 -1.59 -0.43
N ASP A 68 0.06 -0.67 0.24
CA ASP A 68 0.13 0.76 -0.04
C ASP A 68 1.54 1.33 0.25
N LEU A 69 2.24 0.86 1.29
CA LEU A 69 3.66 1.16 1.52
C LEU A 69 4.53 0.70 0.36
N THR A 70 4.32 -0.53 -0.12
CA THR A 70 5.03 -1.08 -1.27
C THR A 70 4.84 -0.19 -2.50
N HIS A 71 3.60 0.24 -2.78
CA HIS A 71 3.30 1.13 -3.91
C HIS A 71 3.79 2.57 -3.69
N ALA A 72 3.86 3.05 -2.44
CA ALA A 72 4.41 4.36 -2.13
C ALA A 72 5.91 4.44 -2.49
N PHE A 73 6.68 3.36 -2.29
CA PHE A 73 8.07 3.30 -2.75
C PHE A 73 8.21 3.37 -4.28
N THR A 74 7.24 2.85 -5.03
CA THR A 74 7.16 3.04 -6.49
C THR A 74 7.02 4.52 -6.83
N GLY A 75 6.10 5.22 -6.17
CA GLY A 75 5.88 6.65 -6.39
C GLY A 75 7.09 7.51 -6.01
N ALA A 76 7.67 7.27 -4.82
CA ALA A 76 8.84 7.99 -4.34
C ALA A 76 10.06 7.78 -5.26
N GLY A 77 10.33 6.53 -5.65
CA GLY A 77 11.43 6.22 -6.56
C GLY A 77 11.26 6.85 -7.94
N ARG A 78 10.04 6.86 -8.50
CA ARG A 78 9.75 7.55 -9.77
C ARG A 78 10.00 9.04 -9.71
N LEU A 79 9.58 9.70 -8.63
CA LEU A 79 9.78 11.14 -8.47
C LEU A 79 11.27 11.50 -8.38
N LEU A 80 12.04 10.70 -7.65
CA LEU A 80 13.49 10.86 -7.54
C LEU A 80 14.17 10.62 -8.90
N ALA A 81 13.82 9.55 -9.61
CA ALA A 81 14.36 9.26 -10.94
C ALA A 81 14.06 10.39 -11.94
N ALA A 82 12.80 10.85 -11.99
CA ALA A 82 12.39 11.97 -12.85
C ALA A 82 13.12 13.27 -12.51
N THR A 83 13.35 13.54 -11.22
CA THR A 83 14.14 14.71 -10.77
C THR A 83 15.58 14.60 -11.28
N GLY A 84 16.20 13.42 -11.18
CA GLY A 84 17.53 13.16 -11.71
C GLY A 84 17.62 13.35 -13.23
N ASP A 85 16.67 12.79 -13.98
CA ASP A 85 16.59 12.91 -15.44
C ASP A 85 16.45 14.37 -15.88
N ASN A 86 15.66 15.17 -15.15
CA ASN A 86 15.50 16.59 -15.42
C ASN A 86 16.82 17.38 -15.24
N HIS A 87 17.61 17.07 -14.20
CA HIS A 87 18.94 17.67 -14.02
C HIS A 87 19.91 17.28 -15.13
N VAL A 88 19.92 16.01 -15.54
CA VAL A 88 20.77 15.53 -16.64
C VAL A 88 20.41 16.22 -17.95
N ARG A 89 19.11 16.39 -18.24
CA ARG A 89 18.62 17.12 -19.42
C ARG A 89 19.05 18.59 -19.38
N ALA A 90 18.91 19.25 -18.22
CA ALA A 90 19.31 20.65 -18.04
C ALA A 90 20.82 20.85 -18.22
N GLU A 91 21.65 19.98 -17.65
CA GLU A 91 23.12 20.05 -17.78
C GLU A 91 23.55 19.82 -19.23
N SER A 92 22.96 18.83 -19.92
CA SER A 92 23.25 18.55 -21.33
C SER A 92 22.90 19.72 -22.25
N ALA A 93 21.77 20.37 -22.00
CA ALA A 93 21.34 21.56 -22.73
C ALA A 93 22.27 22.76 -22.46
N ALA A 94 22.67 22.98 -21.20
CA ALA A 94 23.57 24.07 -20.81
C ALA A 94 24.99 23.90 -21.38
N ALA A 95 25.47 22.67 -21.51
CA ALA A 95 26.78 22.36 -22.08
C ALA A 95 26.85 22.53 -23.61
N GLY A 96 25.73 22.76 -24.30
CA GLY A 96 25.66 22.88 -25.76
C GLY A 96 26.11 21.61 -26.50
N ARG A 97 26.15 20.46 -25.82
CA ARG A 97 26.62 19.19 -26.36
C ARG A 97 25.42 18.32 -26.75
N PRO A 98 25.33 17.84 -28.02
CA PRO A 98 24.50 16.67 -28.30
C PRO A 98 25.05 15.51 -27.47
N ARG A 99 24.14 14.76 -26.84
CA ARG A 99 24.38 13.67 -25.87
C ARG A 99 25.73 12.96 -26.10
N THR A 100 26.77 13.32 -25.34
CA THR A 100 27.88 12.38 -25.12
C THR A 100 27.29 11.27 -24.26
N LEU A 101 27.08 10.10 -24.87
CA LEU A 101 26.63 8.86 -24.23
C LEU A 101 27.67 8.38 -23.19
N GLY A 102 27.85 9.14 -22.11
CA GLY A 102 28.17 8.52 -20.83
C GLY A 102 26.90 7.83 -20.36
N TYR A 103 27.00 6.56 -19.99
CA TYR A 103 25.91 5.81 -19.39
C TYR A 103 25.39 6.56 -18.15
N ALA A 104 24.39 7.41 -18.34
CA ALA A 104 23.45 7.78 -17.28
C ALA A 104 22.52 6.56 -17.18
N GLY A 105 22.54 5.88 -16.04
CA GLY A 105 21.71 4.70 -15.80
C GLY A 105 20.31 4.92 -16.36
N GLY A 106 19.80 3.92 -17.08
CA GLY A 106 18.48 4.02 -17.71
C GLY A 106 17.45 4.47 -16.69
N SER A 107 16.55 5.36 -17.10
CA SER A 107 15.35 5.72 -16.34
C SER A 107 14.71 4.42 -15.84
N LEU A 108 14.40 4.32 -14.54
CA LEU A 108 13.76 3.14 -13.98
C LEU A 108 12.40 2.95 -14.67
N ASP A 109 12.31 1.94 -15.54
CA ASP A 109 11.08 1.60 -16.25
C ASP A 109 9.99 1.13 -15.25
N ASP A 110 8.70 1.22 -15.62
CA ASP A 110 7.58 0.80 -14.77
C ASP A 110 7.75 -0.66 -14.31
N ASP A 111 8.30 -1.50 -15.20
CA ASP A 111 8.57 -2.92 -15.00
C ASP A 111 9.63 -3.23 -13.92
N ALA A 112 10.39 -2.23 -13.45
CA ALA A 112 11.38 -2.44 -12.38
C ALA A 112 10.73 -2.64 -11.01
N TYR A 113 9.54 -2.07 -10.77
CA TYR A 113 8.88 -2.09 -9.47
C TYR A 113 7.91 -3.25 -9.33
N VAL A 114 7.82 -3.79 -8.11
CA VAL A 114 6.85 -4.82 -7.75
C VAL A 114 5.58 -4.17 -7.21
N ARG A 115 4.43 -4.68 -7.67
CA ARG A 115 3.11 -4.36 -7.11
C ARG A 115 2.54 -5.61 -6.47
N VAL A 116 2.13 -5.47 -5.21
CA VAL A 116 1.48 -6.55 -4.46
C VAL A 116 -0.01 -6.26 -4.26
N GLN A 117 -0.81 -7.32 -4.25
CA GLN A 117 -2.20 -7.32 -3.83
C GLN A 117 -2.43 -8.61 -3.03
N PRO A 118 -2.07 -8.63 -1.73
CA PRO A 118 -2.18 -9.84 -0.92
C PRO A 118 -3.64 -10.28 -0.79
N ALA A 119 -3.87 -11.60 -0.80
CA ALA A 119 -5.19 -12.14 -0.51
C ALA A 119 -5.58 -11.84 0.95
N SER A 120 -6.88 -11.68 1.19
CA SER A 120 -7.39 -11.54 2.55
C SER A 120 -7.06 -12.79 3.38
N PRO A 121 -6.65 -12.64 4.65
CA PRO A 121 -6.43 -13.76 5.54
C PRO A 121 -7.73 -14.58 5.74
N PRO A 122 -7.62 -15.88 6.04
CA PRO A 122 -8.78 -16.68 6.43
C PRO A 122 -9.36 -16.16 7.76
N SER A 123 -10.64 -16.47 8.01
CA SER A 123 -11.27 -16.08 9.27
C SER A 123 -10.58 -16.73 10.47
N SER A 124 -10.35 -15.93 11.50
CA SER A 124 -9.87 -16.39 12.80
C SER A 124 -10.92 -17.15 13.59
N LEU A 125 -12.21 -17.07 13.24
CA LEU A 125 -13.28 -17.81 13.91
C LEU A 125 -13.15 -19.32 13.67
N GLY A 126 -13.20 -20.10 14.74
CA GLY A 126 -13.05 -21.55 14.71
C GLY A 126 -12.36 -22.06 15.97
N ALA A 127 -12.60 -23.32 16.30
CA ALA A 127 -12.26 -23.87 17.60
C ALA A 127 -11.41 -25.11 17.52
N GLN A 128 -10.72 -25.37 18.63
CA GLN A 128 -10.15 -26.67 18.94
C GLN A 128 -11.07 -27.42 19.89
N GLU A 129 -11.26 -28.72 19.65
CA GLU A 129 -12.06 -29.56 20.55
C GLU A 129 -11.40 -29.60 21.95
N PRO A 130 -12.17 -29.35 23.02
CA PRO A 130 -11.60 -29.24 24.36
C PRO A 130 -11.21 -30.61 24.93
N SER A 131 -10.00 -30.70 25.46
CA SER A 131 -9.50 -31.88 26.19
C SER A 131 -10.04 -31.90 27.63
N LEU A 132 -11.28 -32.33 27.81
CA LEU A 132 -11.95 -32.45 29.12
C LEU A 132 -12.20 -33.91 29.50
N GLY A 133 -12.04 -34.23 30.79
CA GLY A 133 -12.39 -35.54 31.34
C GLY A 133 -13.91 -35.76 31.39
N VAL A 134 -14.34 -37.02 31.55
CA VAL A 134 -15.77 -37.38 31.61
C VAL A 134 -16.50 -36.66 32.76
N VAL A 135 -15.85 -36.55 33.93
CA VAL A 135 -16.40 -35.87 35.11
C VAL A 135 -16.50 -34.37 34.87
N ASP A 136 -15.47 -33.75 34.30
CA ASP A 136 -15.46 -32.31 33.97
C ASP A 136 -16.59 -31.96 33.01
N ARG A 137 -16.75 -32.77 31.95
CA ARG A 137 -17.83 -32.58 30.97
C ARG A 137 -19.20 -32.72 31.64
N TRP A 138 -19.39 -33.73 32.48
CA TRP A 138 -20.64 -33.89 33.23
C TRP A 138 -20.95 -32.71 34.16
N ILE A 139 -19.95 -32.16 34.86
CA ILE A 139 -20.11 -30.97 35.72
C ILE A 139 -20.53 -29.77 34.87
N LEU A 140 -19.84 -29.52 33.75
CA LEU A 140 -20.16 -28.41 32.85
C LEU A 140 -21.55 -28.55 32.22
N ASP A 141 -22.00 -29.77 31.89
CA ASP A 141 -23.36 -30.04 31.38
C ASP A 141 -24.46 -29.64 32.37
N GLN A 142 -24.15 -29.51 33.67
CA GLN A 142 -25.10 -29.02 34.66
C GLN A 142 -25.14 -27.48 34.72
N VAL A 143 -24.16 -26.77 34.16
CA VAL A 143 -24.04 -25.31 34.20
C VAL A 143 -24.52 -24.75 32.85
N GLU A 144 -25.84 -24.62 32.72
CA GLU A 144 -26.46 -24.10 31.49
C GLU A 144 -25.90 -22.72 31.11
N GLY A 145 -25.56 -22.52 29.84
CA GLY A 145 -25.03 -21.24 29.33
C GLY A 145 -23.54 -20.99 29.59
N PHE A 146 -22.84 -21.90 30.27
CA PHE A 146 -21.38 -21.87 30.31
C PHE A 146 -20.80 -22.58 29.09
N ALA A 147 -19.95 -21.87 28.34
CA ALA A 147 -19.17 -22.45 27.25
C ALA A 147 -17.70 -22.54 27.68
N TRP A 148 -17.10 -23.70 27.47
CA TRP A 148 -15.66 -23.84 27.66
C TRP A 148 -14.91 -22.98 26.63
N PRO A 149 -13.91 -22.17 27.04
CA PRO A 149 -13.15 -21.33 26.10
C PRO A 149 -12.44 -22.18 25.04
N SER A 150 -12.78 -22.03 23.76
CA SER A 150 -12.37 -22.97 22.71
C SER A 150 -11.22 -22.50 21.80
N ALA A 151 -10.70 -21.29 22.04
CA ALA A 151 -9.61 -20.70 21.26
C ALA A 151 -8.30 -21.53 21.24
N ASP A 152 -7.62 -21.55 20.10
CA ASP A 152 -6.29 -22.17 19.95
C ASP A 152 -5.21 -21.17 20.39
N VAL A 153 -4.86 -21.22 21.67
CA VAL A 153 -3.88 -20.32 22.32
C VAL A 153 -2.49 -20.49 21.73
N GLY A 154 -2.12 -21.70 21.31
CA GLY A 154 -0.83 -21.95 20.63
C GLY A 154 -0.77 -21.20 19.31
N ARG A 155 -1.85 -21.26 18.53
CA ARG A 155 -1.99 -20.53 17.27
C ARG A 155 -2.06 -19.02 17.48
N LEU A 156 -2.77 -18.52 18.49
CA LEU A 156 -2.79 -17.09 18.84
C LEU A 156 -1.37 -16.57 19.13
N ARG A 157 -0.57 -17.29 19.92
CA ARG A 157 0.83 -16.92 20.22
C ARG A 157 1.75 -17.00 18.99
N ALA A 158 1.54 -18.00 18.13
CA ALA A 158 2.27 -18.11 16.86
C ALA A 158 1.95 -16.93 15.92
N THR A 159 0.68 -16.54 15.85
CA THR A 159 0.19 -15.37 15.12
C THR A 159 0.78 -14.08 15.68
N ALA A 160 0.79 -13.90 17.01
CA ALA A 160 1.43 -12.76 17.65
C ALA A 160 2.92 -12.66 17.28
N SER A 161 3.63 -13.78 17.29
CA SER A 161 5.03 -13.85 16.87
C SER A 161 5.21 -13.48 15.39
N ALA A 162 4.27 -13.83 14.52
CA ALA A 162 4.29 -13.44 13.12
C ALA A 162 4.11 -11.92 12.94
N TRP A 163 3.19 -11.32 13.69
CA TRP A 163 2.98 -9.87 13.71
C TRP A 163 4.20 -9.11 14.25
N ARG A 164 4.83 -9.57 15.34
CA ARG A 164 6.06 -8.94 15.86
C ARG A 164 7.21 -8.97 14.87
N ARG A 165 7.40 -10.10 14.17
CA ARG A 165 8.42 -10.20 13.11
C ARG A 165 8.12 -9.27 11.96
N ALA A 166 6.85 -9.15 11.56
CA ALA A 166 6.44 -8.22 10.52
C ALA A 166 6.69 -6.78 10.95
N ALA A 167 6.29 -6.38 12.16
CA ALA A 167 6.56 -5.07 12.73
C ALA A 167 8.06 -4.71 12.67
N ALA A 168 8.94 -5.58 13.18
CA ALA A 168 10.38 -5.36 13.16
C ALA A 168 10.93 -5.24 11.73
N SER A 169 10.45 -6.08 10.80
CA SER A 169 10.90 -6.05 9.41
C SER A 169 10.42 -4.80 8.67
N THR A 170 9.17 -4.38 8.92
CA THR A 170 8.61 -3.14 8.38
C THR A 170 9.38 -1.93 8.89
N ALA A 171 9.70 -1.87 10.20
CA ALA A 171 10.52 -0.80 10.75
C ALA A 171 11.89 -0.68 10.06
N GLY A 172 12.52 -1.79 9.70
CA GLY A 172 13.79 -1.81 8.96
C GLY A 172 13.72 -1.26 7.52
N LEU A 173 12.52 -1.02 6.96
CA LEU A 173 12.39 -0.32 5.68
C LEU A 173 12.84 1.15 5.78
N ALA A 174 12.79 1.74 6.98
CA ALA A 174 13.25 3.11 7.23
C ALA A 174 14.72 3.31 6.83
N ASP A 175 15.58 2.30 7.04
CA ASP A 175 17.01 2.36 6.70
C ASP A 175 17.24 2.68 5.21
N HIS A 176 16.36 2.19 4.33
CA HIS A 176 16.44 2.45 2.89
C HIS A 176 16.02 3.89 2.56
N VAL A 177 15.04 4.42 3.30
CA VAL A 177 14.58 5.81 3.14
C VAL A 177 15.65 6.76 3.66
N ASP A 178 16.28 6.46 4.80
CA ASP A 178 17.37 7.24 5.36
C ASP A 178 18.58 7.28 4.40
N ALA A 179 18.88 6.14 3.74
CA ALA A 179 19.90 6.10 2.69
C ALA A 179 19.52 7.01 1.50
N ALA A 180 18.25 7.02 1.08
CA ALA A 180 17.76 7.91 0.04
C ALA A 180 17.86 9.39 0.44
N VAL A 181 17.45 9.74 1.68
CA VAL A 181 17.56 11.09 2.25
C VAL A 181 19.01 11.55 2.21
N ALA A 182 19.95 10.74 2.72
CA ALA A 182 21.37 11.10 2.75
C ALA A 182 21.94 11.37 1.34
N LEU A 183 21.48 10.66 0.32
CA LEU A 183 21.88 10.87 -1.08
C LEU A 183 21.29 12.16 -1.67
N VAL A 184 20.03 12.48 -1.32
CA VAL A 184 19.33 13.69 -1.77
C VAL A 184 19.90 14.95 -1.10
N GLU A 185 20.21 14.88 0.20
CA GLU A 185 20.80 16.00 0.97
C GLU A 185 22.18 16.44 0.48
N GLN A 186 22.92 15.54 -0.18
CA GLN A 186 24.21 15.85 -0.80
C GLN A 186 24.05 16.76 -2.03
N GLN A 187 22.84 16.89 -2.59
CA GLN A 187 22.58 17.69 -3.77
C GLN A 187 22.28 19.15 -3.39
N ARG A 188 22.58 20.10 -4.29
CA ARG A 188 22.24 21.52 -4.11
C ARG A 188 21.25 21.96 -5.17
N SER A 189 19.96 21.94 -4.83
CA SER A 189 18.88 22.36 -5.72
C SER A 189 17.62 22.79 -4.93
N PRO A 190 16.71 23.63 -5.48
CA PRO A 190 15.52 24.11 -4.77
C PRO A 190 14.57 23.02 -4.27
N GLU A 191 14.54 21.86 -4.93
CA GLU A 191 13.63 20.75 -4.62
C GLU A 191 14.16 19.79 -3.55
N VAL A 192 15.43 19.92 -3.13
CA VAL A 192 16.04 19.06 -2.10
C VAL A 192 15.25 19.09 -0.79
N PRO A 193 14.87 20.26 -0.21
CA PRO A 193 14.09 20.28 1.03
C PRO A 193 12.73 19.57 0.89
N LEU A 194 12.06 19.76 -0.26
CA LEU A 194 10.77 19.12 -0.52
C LEU A 194 10.90 17.59 -0.62
N ALA A 195 11.96 17.11 -1.27
CA ALA A 195 12.22 15.68 -1.38
C ALA A 195 12.58 15.06 -0.03
N VAL A 196 13.41 15.75 0.79
CA VAL A 196 13.75 15.31 2.15
C VAL A 196 12.51 15.27 3.04
N ASP A 197 11.67 16.30 3.02
CA ASP A 197 10.42 16.33 3.79
C ASP A 197 9.48 15.17 3.39
N ALA A 198 9.34 14.91 2.09
CA ALA A 198 8.51 13.82 1.58
C ALA A 198 9.04 12.44 2.01
N LEU A 199 10.35 12.22 1.94
CA LEU A 199 10.99 10.98 2.39
C LEU A 199 10.89 10.83 3.92
N GLY A 200 11.07 11.91 4.70
CA GLY A 200 10.92 11.89 6.15
C GLY A 200 9.50 11.52 6.59
N GLU A 201 8.47 11.97 5.85
CA GLU A 201 7.10 11.53 6.10
C GLU A 201 6.92 10.03 5.81
N LEU A 202 7.56 9.51 4.76
CA LEU A 202 7.53 8.08 4.47
C LEU A 202 8.20 7.27 5.60
N THR A 203 9.35 7.71 6.13
CA THR A 203 9.98 7.13 7.33
C THR A 203 9.02 7.10 8.52
N THR A 204 8.27 8.19 8.73
CA THR A 204 7.29 8.28 9.83
C THR A 204 6.16 7.28 9.63
N VAL A 205 5.58 7.20 8.43
CA VAL A 205 4.49 6.25 8.13
C VAL A 205 4.96 4.80 8.25
N ILE A 206 6.19 4.49 7.88
CA ILE A 206 6.79 3.16 8.08
C ILE A 206 6.83 2.81 9.57
N GLY A 207 7.33 3.72 10.41
CA GLY A 207 7.41 3.53 11.86
C GLY A 207 6.04 3.37 12.50
N ASP A 208 5.09 4.23 12.14
CA ASP A 208 3.71 4.18 12.62
C ASP A 208 3.04 2.86 12.20
N THR A 209 3.24 2.41 10.96
CA THR A 209 2.71 1.12 10.48
C THR A 209 3.30 -0.04 11.27
N ALA A 210 4.62 -0.07 11.46
CA ALA A 210 5.29 -1.09 12.26
C ALA A 210 4.76 -1.15 13.70
N TRP A 211 4.51 0.02 14.32
CA TRP A 211 3.90 0.11 15.63
C TRP A 211 2.51 -0.53 15.66
N GLN A 212 1.63 -0.21 14.70
CA GLN A 212 0.30 -0.81 14.60
C GLN A 212 0.35 -2.33 14.42
N LEU A 213 1.31 -2.85 13.63
CA LEU A 213 1.53 -4.29 13.52
C LEU A 213 1.91 -4.93 14.86
N SER A 214 2.69 -4.23 15.69
CA SER A 214 3.06 -4.71 17.03
C SER A 214 1.87 -4.73 17.99
N GLU A 215 0.92 -3.79 17.85
CA GLU A 215 -0.29 -3.75 18.65
C GLU A 215 -1.24 -4.91 18.34
N LEU A 216 -1.30 -5.38 17.09
CA LEU A 216 -2.01 -6.62 16.73
C LEU A 216 -1.40 -7.84 17.40
N ALA A 217 -0.06 -7.89 17.53
CA ALA A 217 0.60 -8.96 18.25
C ALA A 217 0.22 -8.94 19.74
N THR A 218 0.26 -7.77 20.37
CA THR A 218 -0.13 -7.57 21.77
C THR A 218 -1.57 -8.01 22.00
N ALA A 219 -2.52 -7.64 21.13
CA ALA A 219 -3.91 -8.06 21.24
C ALA A 219 -4.09 -9.60 21.18
N CYS A 220 -3.33 -10.27 20.30
CA CYS A 220 -3.36 -11.74 20.21
C CYS A 220 -2.83 -12.41 21.49
N GLU A 221 -1.77 -11.87 22.09
CA GLU A 221 -1.20 -12.36 23.35
C GLU A 221 -2.15 -12.11 24.53
N GLU A 222 -2.69 -10.91 24.66
CA GLU A 222 -3.67 -10.56 25.71
C GLU A 222 -4.91 -11.46 25.66
N TYR A 223 -5.39 -11.77 24.44
CA TYR A 223 -6.51 -12.70 24.29
C TYR A 223 -6.13 -14.14 24.66
N ALA A 224 -4.96 -14.61 24.20
CA ALA A 224 -4.42 -15.93 24.55
C ALA A 224 -4.26 -16.11 26.07
N GLU A 225 -3.72 -15.10 26.76
CA GLU A 225 -3.58 -15.07 28.21
C GLU A 225 -4.92 -15.08 28.93
N SER A 226 -5.89 -14.31 28.43
CA SER A 226 -7.26 -14.30 29.00
C SER A 226 -7.91 -15.68 28.91
N VAL A 227 -7.73 -16.37 27.78
CA VAL A 227 -8.25 -17.73 27.55
C VAL A 227 -7.56 -18.74 28.48
N ASP A 228 -6.24 -18.76 28.56
CA ASP A 228 -5.50 -19.67 29.44
C ASP A 228 -5.89 -19.44 30.91
N ALA A 229 -5.94 -18.17 31.34
CA ALA A 229 -6.29 -17.83 32.71
C ALA A 229 -7.76 -18.18 33.05
N ALA A 230 -8.67 -18.16 32.07
CA ALA A 230 -10.03 -18.66 32.24
C ALA A 230 -10.04 -20.18 32.36
N ARG A 231 -9.35 -20.90 31.45
CA ARG A 231 -9.25 -22.37 31.46
C ARG A 231 -8.66 -22.91 32.75
N ASP A 232 -7.58 -22.32 33.24
CA ASP A 232 -6.91 -22.78 34.46
C ASP A 232 -7.78 -22.58 35.70
N ARG A 233 -8.46 -21.43 35.82
CA ARG A 233 -9.41 -21.18 36.91
C ARG A 233 -10.64 -22.09 36.81
N THR A 234 -11.13 -22.36 35.60
CA THR A 234 -12.23 -23.32 35.40
C THR A 234 -11.80 -24.73 35.80
N ARG A 235 -10.60 -25.20 35.43
CA ARG A 235 -10.10 -26.52 35.87
C ARG A 235 -9.96 -26.61 37.38
N ALA A 236 -9.45 -25.56 38.04
CA ALA A 236 -9.37 -25.53 39.49
C ALA A 236 -10.76 -25.62 40.13
N LEU A 237 -11.74 -24.90 39.59
CA LEU A 237 -13.12 -24.96 40.06
C LEU A 237 -13.77 -26.33 39.79
N LEU A 238 -13.50 -26.95 38.64
CA LEU A 238 -13.96 -28.30 38.32
C LEU A 238 -13.41 -29.34 39.31
N ALA A 239 -12.13 -29.24 39.67
CA ALA A 239 -11.52 -30.12 40.67
C ALA A 239 -12.17 -29.96 42.05
N GLU A 240 -12.40 -28.72 42.49
CA GLU A 240 -13.08 -28.41 43.77
C GLU A 240 -14.51 -28.95 43.79
N VAL A 241 -15.29 -28.67 42.74
CA VAL A 241 -16.68 -29.14 42.62
C VAL A 241 -16.74 -30.66 42.50
N GLY A 242 -15.79 -31.27 41.78
CA GLY A 242 -15.65 -32.72 41.70
C GLY A 242 -15.41 -33.35 43.08
N GLN A 243 -14.52 -32.78 43.89
CA GLN A 243 -14.26 -33.23 45.26
C GLN A 243 -15.50 -33.07 46.15
N MET A 244 -16.20 -31.94 46.07
CA MET A 244 -17.46 -31.71 46.80
C MET A 244 -18.52 -32.78 46.49
N VAL A 245 -18.65 -33.17 45.22
CA VAL A 245 -19.61 -34.21 44.80
C VAL A 245 -19.22 -35.57 45.36
N VAL A 246 -17.92 -35.87 45.45
CA VAL A 246 -17.41 -37.12 46.06
C VAL A 246 -17.59 -37.15 47.58
N GLU A 247 -17.35 -36.05 48.30
CA GLU A 247 -17.44 -35.99 49.76
C GLU A 247 -18.87 -35.83 50.30
N GLY A 248 -19.71 -35.03 49.61
CA GLY A 248 -21.08 -34.72 50.03
C GLY A 248 -22.10 -35.84 49.76
N ALA A 249 -21.67 -36.90 49.09
CA ALA A 249 -22.40 -38.16 48.98
C ALA A 249 -21.63 -39.20 49.78
N ALA A 250 -22.25 -39.83 50.79
CA ALA A 250 -21.70 -41.04 51.42
C ALA A 250 -21.67 -42.26 50.46
N ILE A 251 -21.49 -42.05 49.16
CA ILE A 251 -21.87 -42.98 48.10
C ILE A 251 -20.82 -42.94 46.98
N SER A 252 -19.98 -43.97 46.93
CA SER A 252 -19.00 -44.31 45.89
C SER A 252 -19.59 -44.57 44.49
N VAL A 253 -20.84 -44.12 44.21
CA VAL A 253 -21.64 -44.47 43.02
C VAL A 253 -21.47 -43.49 41.87
N VAL A 254 -21.06 -42.24 42.08
CA VAL A 254 -20.98 -41.26 40.98
C VAL A 254 -19.88 -41.61 39.97
N VAL A 255 -18.69 -42.00 40.44
CA VAL A 255 -17.57 -42.41 39.56
C VAL A 255 -17.88 -43.74 38.85
N ALA A 256 -18.49 -44.70 39.55
CA ALA A 256 -18.90 -45.99 38.98
C ALA A 256 -20.11 -45.86 38.02
N GLY A 257 -21.05 -44.95 38.30
CA GLY A 257 -22.24 -44.69 37.49
C GLY A 257 -21.94 -43.93 36.19
N LEU A 258 -20.94 -43.04 36.21
CA LEU A 258 -20.47 -42.31 35.02
C LEU A 258 -19.60 -43.17 34.09
N SER A 259 -18.96 -44.23 34.61
CA SER A 259 -18.13 -45.15 33.83
C SER A 259 -18.78 -46.52 33.53
N GLY A 260 -19.86 -46.88 34.25
CA GLY A 260 -20.43 -48.24 34.25
C GLY A 260 -21.95 -48.37 34.07
N GLY A 261 -22.69 -47.29 33.81
CA GLY A 261 -24.12 -47.36 33.46
C GLY A 261 -25.10 -47.41 34.65
N PHE A 262 -26.02 -46.44 34.66
CA PHE A 262 -27.24 -46.28 35.46
C PHE A 262 -27.42 -47.09 36.75
N GLY A 263 -27.25 -46.41 37.89
CA GLY A 263 -27.86 -46.80 39.16
C GLY A 263 -27.90 -45.62 40.16
N GLY A 264 -29.06 -44.96 40.32
CA GLY A 264 -29.29 -44.02 41.45
C GLY A 264 -29.93 -42.67 41.09
N GLY A 265 -31.22 -42.65 40.77
CA GLY A 265 -31.94 -41.42 40.38
C GLY A 265 -32.00 -40.30 41.45
N VAL A 266 -31.91 -40.63 42.75
CA VAL A 266 -31.96 -39.63 43.83
C VAL A 266 -30.59 -39.03 44.15
N ALA A 267 -29.52 -39.83 44.12
CA ALA A 267 -28.16 -39.37 44.42
C ALA A 267 -27.61 -38.43 43.33
N MET A 268 -27.91 -38.73 42.06
CA MET A 268 -27.49 -37.90 40.93
C MET A 268 -28.21 -36.54 40.88
N ALA A 269 -29.50 -36.49 41.24
CA ALA A 269 -30.24 -35.23 41.31
C ALA A 269 -29.68 -34.29 42.39
N ALA A 270 -29.34 -34.82 43.57
CA ALA A 270 -28.72 -34.06 44.65
C ALA A 270 -27.31 -33.56 44.28
N ALA A 271 -26.50 -34.40 43.60
CA ALA A 271 -25.19 -33.99 43.08
C ALA A 271 -25.32 -32.86 42.06
N ALA A 272 -26.24 -33.00 41.09
CA ALA A 272 -26.51 -31.97 40.08
C ALA A 272 -27.00 -30.64 40.71
N ALA A 273 -27.83 -30.69 41.75
CA ALA A 273 -28.25 -29.48 42.48
C ALA A 273 -27.07 -28.75 43.15
N ARG A 274 -26.11 -29.49 43.72
CA ARG A 274 -24.89 -28.90 44.30
C ARG A 274 -24.00 -28.26 43.25
N VAL A 275 -23.83 -28.91 42.10
CA VAL A 275 -23.09 -28.33 40.96
C VAL A 275 -23.77 -27.05 40.47
N ARG A 276 -25.09 -27.07 40.26
CA ARG A 276 -25.86 -25.88 39.83
C ARG A 276 -25.75 -24.72 40.82
N ALA A 277 -25.66 -25.00 42.13
CA ALA A 277 -25.43 -23.96 43.13
C ALA A 277 -24.07 -23.24 42.95
N GLN A 278 -23.12 -23.84 42.25
CA GLN A 278 -21.81 -23.23 41.93
C GLN A 278 -21.80 -22.48 40.59
N ALA A 279 -22.90 -22.50 39.82
CA ALA A 279 -23.00 -21.82 38.52
C ALA A 279 -22.55 -20.34 38.53
N PRO A 280 -22.87 -19.52 39.56
CA PRO A 280 -22.41 -18.13 39.60
C PRO A 280 -20.88 -17.98 39.52
N ARG A 281 -20.11 -18.92 40.09
CA ARG A 281 -18.64 -18.88 40.06
C ARG A 281 -18.12 -19.14 38.65
N PHE A 282 -18.72 -20.07 37.92
CA PHE A 282 -18.40 -20.31 36.50
C PHE A 282 -18.72 -19.07 35.64
N PHE A 283 -19.87 -18.42 35.86
CA PHE A 283 -20.23 -17.20 35.13
C PHE A 283 -19.32 -16.01 35.42
N THR A 284 -18.79 -15.89 36.64
CA THR A 284 -17.76 -14.88 36.95
C THR A 284 -16.51 -15.08 36.09
N LEU A 285 -16.06 -16.33 35.90
CA LEU A 285 -14.91 -16.63 35.03
C LEU A 285 -15.20 -16.28 33.56
N LEU A 286 -16.39 -16.61 33.08
CA LEU A 286 -16.82 -16.27 31.71
C LEU A 286 -16.93 -14.75 31.50
N THR A 287 -17.37 -14.01 32.51
CA THR A 287 -17.47 -12.55 32.47
C THR A 287 -16.08 -11.91 32.43
N ALA A 288 -15.12 -12.42 33.20
CA ALA A 288 -13.73 -11.97 33.14
C ALA A 288 -13.11 -12.24 31.76
N LEU A 289 -13.35 -13.42 31.18
CA LEU A 289 -12.90 -13.74 29.83
C LEU A 289 -13.51 -12.80 28.78
N ARG A 290 -14.83 -12.54 28.84
CA ARG A 290 -15.48 -11.58 27.93
C ARG A 290 -14.87 -10.18 28.03
N ALA A 291 -14.53 -9.72 29.24
CA ALA A 291 -13.87 -8.44 29.43
C ALA A 291 -12.48 -8.42 28.78
N GLY A 292 -11.69 -9.48 28.95
CA GLY A 292 -10.38 -9.62 28.29
C GLY A 292 -10.49 -9.65 26.76
N ALA A 293 -11.43 -10.42 26.22
CA ALA A 293 -11.71 -10.48 24.78
C ALA A 293 -12.16 -9.12 24.22
N ALA A 294 -13.02 -8.40 24.95
CA ALA A 294 -13.48 -7.07 24.56
C ALA A 294 -12.34 -6.03 24.60
N ALA A 295 -11.44 -6.11 25.59
CA ALA A 295 -10.27 -5.23 25.66
C ALA A 295 -9.32 -5.45 24.47
N ALA A 296 -9.05 -6.71 24.12
CA ALA A 296 -8.26 -7.05 22.93
C ALA A 296 -8.95 -6.56 21.64
N ALA A 297 -10.26 -6.77 21.50
CA ALA A 297 -11.02 -6.28 20.36
C ALA A 297 -10.98 -4.75 20.22
N ALA A 298 -11.15 -4.01 21.32
CA ALA A 298 -11.09 -2.55 21.32
C ALA A 298 -9.68 -2.00 21.00
N ARG A 299 -8.62 -2.73 21.35
CA ARG A 299 -7.26 -2.42 20.87
C ARG A 299 -7.16 -2.59 19.35
N ILE A 300 -7.68 -3.70 18.83
CA ILE A 300 -7.66 -4.00 17.40
C ILE A 300 -8.48 -2.98 16.60
N GLU A 301 -9.65 -2.55 17.08
CA GLU A 301 -10.46 -1.53 16.42
C GLU A 301 -9.69 -0.20 16.28
N ARG A 302 -8.97 0.23 17.32
CA ARG A 302 -8.08 1.41 17.24
C ARG A 302 -6.98 1.22 16.20
N VAL A 303 -6.41 0.02 16.08
CA VAL A 303 -5.41 -0.30 15.05
C VAL A 303 -5.99 -0.11 13.65
N VAL A 304 -7.24 -0.52 13.40
CA VAL A 304 -7.91 -0.32 12.09
C VAL A 304 -8.01 1.16 11.75
N ASP A 305 -8.47 1.99 12.69
CA ASP A 305 -8.63 3.43 12.48
C ASP A 305 -7.28 4.10 12.16
N GLU A 306 -6.24 3.75 12.92
CA GLU A 306 -4.89 4.28 12.70
C GLU A 306 -4.30 3.82 11.36
N LEU A 307 -4.46 2.55 10.99
CA LEU A 307 -4.01 2.04 9.69
C LEU A 307 -4.72 2.74 8.53
N ALA A 308 -6.03 2.96 8.63
CA ALA A 308 -6.79 3.70 7.62
C ALA A 308 -6.26 5.14 7.46
N ALA A 309 -5.94 5.82 8.57
CA ALA A 309 -5.33 7.15 8.54
C ALA A 309 -3.93 7.15 7.91
N LEU A 310 -3.10 6.13 8.20
CA LEU A 310 -1.79 5.96 7.57
C LEU A 310 -1.89 5.74 6.07
N ARG A 311 -2.85 4.92 5.62
CA ARG A 311 -3.10 4.68 4.19
C ARG A 311 -3.53 5.94 3.46
N ALA A 312 -4.36 6.78 4.08
CA ALA A 312 -4.72 8.08 3.52
C ALA A 312 -3.49 8.99 3.30
N ARG A 313 -2.50 8.95 4.21
CA ARG A 313 -1.23 9.68 4.05
C ARG A 313 -0.40 9.13 2.88
N LEU A 314 -0.49 7.83 2.59
CA LEU A 314 0.25 7.16 1.50
C LEU A 314 -0.32 7.46 0.11
N GLU A 315 -1.59 7.84 -0.03
CA GLU A 315 -2.23 8.11 -1.33
C GLU A 315 -1.45 9.10 -2.20
N LYS A 316 -0.80 10.09 -1.57
CA LYS A 316 -0.01 11.11 -2.26
C LYS A 316 1.27 10.59 -2.89
N PHE A 317 1.75 9.40 -2.51
CA PHE A 317 2.87 8.73 -3.17
C PHE A 317 2.36 7.78 -4.25
N VAL A 318 1.24 7.10 -4.00
CA VAL A 318 0.66 6.11 -4.92
C VAL A 318 0.09 6.76 -6.19
N ARG A 319 -0.52 7.94 -6.07
CA ARG A 319 -1.23 8.62 -7.17
C ARG A 319 -0.40 9.62 -7.97
N VAL A 320 0.94 9.63 -7.87
CA VAL A 320 1.75 10.63 -8.58
C VAL A 320 2.10 10.16 -9.99
N PRO A 321 1.49 10.73 -11.06
CA PRO A 321 2.10 10.62 -12.38
C PRO A 321 3.43 11.39 -12.34
N ALA A 322 4.53 10.73 -12.69
CA ALA A 322 5.79 11.42 -12.97
C ALA A 322 5.51 12.40 -14.12
N ARG A 323 5.43 13.68 -13.81
CA ARG A 323 5.28 14.73 -14.82
C ARG A 323 6.64 15.37 -15.05
N ASP A 324 6.97 15.60 -16.32
CA ASP A 324 8.05 16.47 -16.76
C ASP A 324 7.69 17.94 -16.43
N GLU A 325 7.55 18.27 -15.15
CA GLU A 325 7.33 19.64 -14.69
C GLU A 325 8.69 20.29 -14.42
N VAL A 326 9.13 21.10 -15.39
CA VAL A 326 10.29 21.98 -15.26
C VAL A 326 10.00 22.99 -14.14
N GLY A 327 10.56 22.76 -12.96
CA GLY A 327 10.32 23.60 -11.78
C GLY A 327 10.84 25.03 -11.98
N SER A 328 9.93 26.01 -12.06
CA SER A 328 10.28 27.43 -11.94
C SER A 328 10.22 27.86 -10.47
N VAL A 329 11.33 28.34 -9.92
CA VAL A 329 11.39 28.94 -8.57
C VAL A 329 10.45 30.15 -8.50
N LYS A 330 9.45 30.11 -7.60
CA LYS A 330 8.65 31.30 -7.24
C LYS A 330 9.49 32.22 -6.36
N HIS A 331 9.88 33.38 -6.88
CA HIS A 331 10.48 34.44 -6.08
C HIS A 331 9.41 35.07 -5.16
N PRO A 332 9.71 35.44 -3.90
CA PRO A 332 8.70 35.82 -2.91
C PRO A 332 8.27 37.29 -2.98
N LEU A 333 8.07 37.83 -4.18
CA LEU A 333 7.46 39.15 -4.36
C LEU A 333 6.47 39.10 -5.53
N GLY A 334 5.24 39.50 -5.24
CA GLY A 334 4.06 39.14 -5.99
C GLY A 334 3.85 39.87 -7.31
N TRP A 335 2.91 39.28 -8.05
CA TRP A 335 2.11 39.82 -9.16
C TRP A 335 2.71 39.73 -10.57
N GLY A 336 2.14 38.81 -11.37
CA GLY A 336 2.00 39.00 -12.81
C GLY A 336 2.18 37.75 -13.68
N GLY A 337 1.13 36.93 -13.83
CA GLY A 337 0.87 36.10 -15.01
C GLY A 337 1.77 34.88 -15.27
N ARG A 338 1.14 33.70 -15.44
CA ARG A 338 1.71 32.53 -16.13
C ARG A 338 2.46 32.98 -17.39
N ALA A 339 3.78 32.74 -17.47
CA ALA A 339 4.44 32.74 -18.77
C ALA A 339 4.00 31.46 -19.50
N ARG A 340 3.10 31.61 -20.47
CA ARG A 340 2.65 30.54 -21.36
C ARG A 340 3.85 30.10 -22.21
N THR A 341 3.97 28.80 -22.53
CA THR A 341 4.93 28.32 -23.54
C THR A 341 4.84 29.24 -24.76
N PRO A 342 5.91 29.96 -25.13
CA PRO A 342 5.84 30.88 -26.27
C PRO A 342 5.46 30.08 -27.51
N GLY A 343 4.57 30.64 -28.33
CA GLY A 343 4.19 29.98 -29.57
C GLY A 343 5.42 29.79 -30.45
N ARG A 344 5.54 28.63 -31.11
CA ARG A 344 6.70 28.34 -31.96
C ARG A 344 6.78 29.36 -33.11
N PRO A 345 7.93 30.01 -33.34
CA PRO A 345 8.10 30.90 -34.48
C PRO A 345 7.78 30.18 -35.79
N LYS A 346 6.92 30.79 -36.58
CA LYS A 346 6.54 30.26 -37.90
C LYS A 346 7.73 30.41 -38.85
N PRO A 347 8.17 29.35 -39.54
CA PRO A 347 9.24 29.46 -40.52
C PRO A 347 8.79 30.31 -41.72
N GLU A 348 9.69 31.13 -42.22
CA GLU A 348 9.50 31.90 -43.46
C GLU A 348 9.89 31.02 -44.65
N VAL A 349 9.02 30.96 -45.66
CA VAL A 349 9.21 30.19 -46.89
C VAL A 349 8.82 31.03 -48.09
N GLU A 350 9.52 30.85 -49.21
CA GLU A 350 9.30 31.63 -50.42
C GLU A 350 8.21 31.01 -51.33
N ASP A 351 8.14 29.67 -51.38
CA ASP A 351 7.16 28.94 -52.16
C ASP A 351 5.74 29.09 -51.57
N GLN A 352 4.83 29.63 -52.37
CA GLN A 352 3.45 29.88 -51.97
C GLN A 352 2.71 28.61 -51.51
N LYS A 353 3.02 27.44 -52.08
CA LYS A 353 2.35 26.19 -51.76
C LYS A 353 2.88 25.58 -50.48
N LEU A 354 4.19 25.66 -50.25
CA LEU A 354 4.83 25.32 -48.98
C LEU A 354 4.34 26.24 -47.86
N GLY A 355 4.24 27.55 -48.14
CA GLY A 355 3.67 28.54 -47.22
C GLY A 355 2.28 28.14 -46.75
N ASN A 356 1.41 27.68 -47.65
CA ASN A 356 0.07 27.22 -47.26
C ASN A 356 0.10 26.03 -46.27
N TYR A 357 1.06 25.10 -46.40
CA TYR A 357 1.22 24.00 -45.44
C TYR A 357 1.73 24.52 -44.10
N VAL A 358 2.74 25.39 -44.11
CA VAL A 358 3.27 26.04 -42.89
C VAL A 358 2.17 26.81 -42.16
N ASP A 359 1.39 27.63 -42.85
CA ASP A 359 0.27 28.40 -42.30
C ASP A 359 -0.75 27.50 -41.60
N GLN A 360 -1.07 26.36 -42.21
CA GLN A 360 -2.03 25.43 -41.65
C GLN A 360 -1.50 24.74 -40.39
N LEU A 361 -0.21 24.43 -40.34
CA LEU A 361 0.41 23.74 -39.20
C LEU A 361 0.63 24.67 -38.01
N PHE A 362 0.92 25.96 -38.27
CA PHE A 362 1.23 26.96 -37.25
C PHE A 362 0.02 27.85 -36.88
N LYS A 363 -1.17 27.60 -37.43
CA LYS A 363 -2.38 28.39 -37.17
C LYS A 363 -2.74 28.54 -35.67
N GLY A 364 -2.35 27.60 -34.81
CA GLY A 364 -2.65 27.61 -33.38
C GLY A 364 -1.66 28.38 -32.50
N VAL A 365 -0.53 28.82 -33.05
CA VAL A 365 0.59 29.46 -32.32
C VAL A 365 0.15 30.73 -31.58
N ASP A 366 -0.69 31.54 -32.23
CA ASP A 366 -1.19 32.80 -31.66
C ASP A 366 -2.48 32.63 -30.82
N ASN A 367 -3.02 31.42 -30.72
CA ASN A 367 -4.27 31.18 -29.98
C ASN A 367 -4.07 31.41 -28.47
N PRO A 368 -4.90 32.24 -27.80
CA PRO A 368 -4.81 32.49 -26.37
C PRO A 368 -5.09 31.27 -25.47
N GLN A 369 -5.67 30.21 -26.03
CA GLN A 369 -5.91 28.94 -25.34
C GLN A 369 -5.10 27.77 -25.92
N ARG A 370 -4.00 28.06 -26.65
CA ARG A 370 -3.16 27.01 -27.25
C ARG A 370 -2.69 25.98 -26.22
N ILE A 371 -2.59 24.74 -26.67
CA ILE A 371 -1.93 23.65 -25.96
C ILE A 371 -0.48 23.59 -26.45
N GLY A 372 0.44 23.50 -25.49
CA GLY A 372 1.90 23.54 -25.67
C GLY A 372 2.39 24.63 -26.63
N ASP A 373 3.07 24.27 -27.72
CA ASP A 373 3.71 25.24 -28.64
C ASP A 373 2.75 25.84 -29.68
N GLY A 374 1.51 25.35 -29.74
CA GLY A 374 0.44 25.79 -30.63
C GLY A 374 0.52 25.26 -32.06
N THR A 375 1.47 24.37 -32.37
CA THR A 375 1.56 23.71 -33.67
C THR A 375 0.63 22.49 -33.75
N THR A 376 0.31 22.09 -34.98
CA THR A 376 -0.45 20.87 -35.26
C THR A 376 0.31 19.62 -34.79
N MET A 377 1.64 19.60 -34.84
CA MET A 377 2.47 18.49 -34.35
C MET A 377 2.30 18.27 -32.85
N ASP A 378 2.29 19.35 -32.08
CA ASP A 378 2.12 19.27 -30.62
C ASP A 378 0.68 18.92 -30.23
N ALA A 379 -0.30 19.41 -31.00
CA ALA A 379 -1.69 18.97 -30.86
C ALA A 379 -1.86 17.46 -31.13
N ILE A 380 -1.16 16.90 -32.12
CA ILE A 380 -1.18 15.47 -32.43
C ILE A 380 -0.57 14.66 -31.28
N ARG A 381 0.61 15.05 -30.78
CA ARG A 381 1.25 14.38 -29.63
C ARG A 381 0.35 14.42 -28.39
N HIS A 382 -0.34 15.54 -28.17
CA HIS A 382 -1.33 15.64 -27.09
C HIS A 382 -2.50 14.66 -27.28
N GLU A 383 -3.08 14.62 -28.48
CA GLU A 383 -4.20 13.73 -28.81
C GLU A 383 -3.85 12.25 -28.67
N LEU A 384 -2.67 11.82 -29.12
CA LEU A 384 -2.22 10.43 -28.99
C LEU A 384 -1.94 10.06 -27.53
N ARG A 385 -1.37 10.98 -26.75
CA ARG A 385 -1.05 10.75 -25.33
C ARG A 385 -2.27 10.72 -24.41
N THR A 386 -3.29 11.55 -24.67
CA THR A 386 -4.43 11.69 -23.75
C THR A 386 -5.71 11.04 -24.27
N GLY A 387 -5.83 10.77 -25.57
CA GLY A 387 -7.08 10.37 -26.21
C GLY A 387 -8.10 11.51 -26.39
N ASP A 388 -7.81 12.71 -25.89
CA ASP A 388 -8.71 13.87 -25.94
C ASP A 388 -8.42 14.76 -27.15
N SER A 389 -9.48 15.35 -27.73
CA SER A 389 -9.36 16.28 -28.86
C SER A 389 -8.93 17.69 -28.43
N VAL A 390 -8.02 18.32 -29.16
CA VAL A 390 -7.64 19.72 -28.91
C VAL A 390 -8.72 20.66 -29.48
N HIS A 391 -9.34 21.47 -28.62
CA HIS A 391 -10.45 22.37 -28.99
C HIS A 391 -11.61 21.66 -29.73
N GLY A 392 -11.89 20.40 -29.36
CA GLY A 392 -13.00 19.63 -29.92
C GLY A 392 -12.78 19.13 -31.36
N ARG A 393 -11.56 19.19 -31.89
CA ARG A 393 -11.19 18.62 -33.18
C ARG A 393 -9.96 17.72 -33.04
N ARG A 394 -9.93 16.63 -33.81
CA ARG A 394 -8.72 15.81 -33.95
C ARG A 394 -7.82 16.34 -35.06
N HIS A 395 -6.56 16.51 -34.74
CA HIS A 395 -5.50 17.02 -35.58
C HIS A 395 -4.71 15.90 -36.27
N ILE A 396 -4.82 14.65 -35.82
CA ILE A 396 -4.17 13.47 -36.45
C ILE A 396 -4.48 13.38 -37.95
N ILE A 397 -5.76 13.43 -38.33
CA ILE A 397 -6.21 13.32 -39.74
C ILE A 397 -5.59 14.44 -40.59
N LYS A 398 -5.62 15.67 -40.06
CA LYS A 398 -5.05 16.84 -40.72
C LYS A 398 -3.53 16.73 -40.85
N GLY A 399 -2.85 16.14 -39.85
CA GLY A 399 -1.42 15.85 -39.89
C GLY A 399 -1.07 14.89 -41.02
N GLU A 400 -1.77 13.76 -41.12
CA GLU A 400 -1.55 12.78 -42.19
C GLU A 400 -1.75 13.37 -43.60
N GLU A 401 -2.81 14.16 -43.79
CA GLU A 401 -3.08 14.84 -45.07
C GLU A 401 -1.98 15.85 -45.43
N THR A 402 -1.52 16.61 -44.45
CA THR A 402 -0.46 17.61 -44.64
C THR A 402 0.88 16.94 -44.94
N LEU A 403 1.21 15.84 -44.24
CA LEU A 403 2.42 15.04 -44.49
C LEU A 403 2.45 14.49 -45.91
N ARG A 404 1.33 13.92 -46.39
CA ARG A 404 1.22 13.46 -47.80
C ARG A 404 1.41 14.61 -48.80
N GLY A 405 0.91 15.81 -48.45
CA GLY A 405 1.10 17.03 -49.22
C GLY A 405 2.56 17.46 -49.32
N LEU A 406 3.27 17.47 -48.17
CA LEU A 406 4.69 17.79 -48.07
C LEU A 406 5.56 16.77 -48.82
N ASP A 407 5.32 15.47 -48.64
CA ASP A 407 6.05 14.41 -49.38
C ASP A 407 5.83 14.50 -50.89
N LYS A 408 4.64 14.95 -51.33
CA LYS A 408 4.40 15.22 -52.76
C LYS A 408 5.14 16.46 -53.22
N TRP A 409 5.14 17.52 -52.42
CA TRP A 409 5.84 18.77 -52.72
C TRP A 409 7.36 18.55 -52.83
N LEU A 410 7.97 17.86 -51.87
CA LEU A 410 9.40 17.52 -51.87
C LEU A 410 9.83 16.74 -53.12
N ARG A 411 8.99 15.81 -53.59
CA ARG A 411 9.27 15.01 -54.80
C ARG A 411 9.17 15.79 -56.11
N HIS A 412 8.28 16.78 -56.20
CA HIS A 412 8.04 17.52 -57.45
C HIS A 412 8.85 18.82 -57.53
N ASN A 413 9.48 19.24 -56.44
CA ASN A 413 10.25 20.47 -56.34
C ASN A 413 11.70 20.15 -55.91
N SER A 414 12.37 19.29 -56.67
CA SER A 414 13.79 18.93 -56.45
C SER A 414 14.74 20.11 -56.64
N ASP A 415 14.31 21.09 -57.44
CA ASP A 415 15.11 22.26 -57.83
C ASP A 415 14.64 23.55 -57.10
N ALA A 416 13.79 23.41 -56.08
CA ALA A 416 13.36 24.55 -55.26
C ALA A 416 14.50 25.13 -54.43
N ASP A 417 14.28 26.33 -53.88
CA ASP A 417 15.25 26.99 -53.01
C ASP A 417 15.73 26.03 -51.90
N PRO A 418 17.06 25.90 -51.67
CA PRO A 418 17.60 24.99 -50.67
C PRO A 418 17.10 25.24 -49.24
N SER A 419 16.69 26.47 -48.91
CA SER A 419 16.08 26.81 -47.63
C SER A 419 14.66 26.24 -47.52
N ASP A 420 13.82 26.46 -48.53
CA ASP A 420 12.45 25.92 -48.58
C ASP A 420 12.44 24.39 -48.58
N HIS A 421 13.36 23.76 -49.32
CA HIS A 421 13.49 22.31 -49.35
C HIS A 421 13.87 21.75 -47.96
N ARG A 422 14.78 22.44 -47.24
CA ARG A 422 15.17 22.06 -45.87
C ARG A 422 14.01 22.22 -44.89
N ILE A 423 13.26 23.32 -44.98
CA ILE A 423 12.10 23.60 -44.11
C ILE A 423 11.01 22.55 -44.36
N ALA A 424 10.70 22.25 -45.62
CA ALA A 424 9.72 21.23 -45.99
C ALA A 424 10.11 19.83 -45.46
N GLN A 425 11.38 19.45 -45.59
CA GLN A 425 11.90 18.17 -45.08
C GLN A 425 11.81 18.10 -43.55
N GLN A 426 12.25 19.16 -42.86
CA GLN A 426 12.20 19.22 -41.40
C GLN A 426 10.75 19.10 -40.88
N ILE A 427 9.82 19.85 -41.47
CA ILE A 427 8.41 19.79 -41.05
C ILE A 427 7.81 18.41 -41.33
N ALA A 428 8.14 17.78 -42.47
CA ALA A 428 7.68 16.43 -42.79
C ALA A 428 8.19 15.38 -41.80
N ASP A 429 9.46 15.47 -41.39
CA ASP A 429 10.05 14.56 -40.42
C ASP A 429 9.45 14.74 -39.02
N GLU A 430 9.25 15.98 -38.58
CA GLU A 430 8.58 16.29 -37.32
C GLU A 430 7.11 15.82 -37.29
N LEU A 431 6.39 15.94 -38.41
CA LEU A 431 5.03 15.41 -38.54
C LEU A 431 5.00 13.88 -38.49
N ARG A 432 5.97 13.22 -39.13
CA ARG A 432 6.07 11.76 -39.13
C ARG A 432 6.36 11.23 -37.73
N GLU A 433 7.23 11.89 -36.99
CA GLU A 433 7.49 11.58 -35.58
C GLU A 433 6.24 11.79 -34.72
N ALA A 434 5.57 12.93 -34.87
CA ALA A 434 4.35 13.22 -34.11
C ALA A 434 3.21 12.24 -34.38
N LEU A 435 3.10 11.67 -35.58
CA LEU A 435 2.07 10.67 -35.92
C LEU A 435 2.39 9.26 -35.40
N GLN A 436 3.62 9.02 -34.92
CA GLN A 436 4.08 7.72 -34.41
C GLN A 436 4.25 7.70 -32.89
N SER A 437 4.02 8.82 -32.21
CA SER A 437 4.31 9.06 -30.78
C SER A 437 3.25 8.55 -29.82
#